data_AF-A0A1B6KWI2-F1
#
_entry.id   AF-A0A1B6KWI2-F1
#
_cell.length_a   1.000
_cell.length_b   1.000
_cell.length_c   1.000
_cell.angle_alpha   90.00
_cell.angle_beta   90.00
_cell.angle_gamma   90.00
#
_symmetry.space_group_name_H-M   'P 1'
#
loop_
_entity.id
_entity.type
_entity.pdbx_description
1 polymer ?
#
loop_
_entity_poly.entity_id
_entity_poly.type
_entity_poly.pdbx_seq_one_letter_code
_entity_poly.pdbx_strand_id
1 'polypeptide(L)'
;NQYDGQCSCKAGFGGRQCNQCQTNHWGDPNIECKPCECDPEGSATLQCNRDNGSCVCHQGIGGYNCNVCARGYLGSAPQCSPCGECFDNWDAILNNLSEETDKLIQAAREIKRTGATGAYTQEFDRMEKELKDVKQLLQNTTKSTIDLGHIDVYIEKLRSSLKESHNSLNGVGKELENATQRIYLSNLALADLRNKANVLKETAAALKANAIHLQESNVEGALNLTREAAEHSQQIQAKGSETQEEIAKAERQCKRTEALVGRTSSQFTQGQQDNSRAVDKLDQDLTQLEHNIPELNNQVCHKMGDPCDQLCGGAGCGFCGGISCEDGAFTKSTKAFSFATDAENKIYEKEAKAEELFRGISQAKQETSSAKDVASEALLAASVAQNRSEASVQQSSDLIKRLEHFLNLDGATAQE
;
A
#
# COMPACT_ATOMS: atom_id res chain seq x y z
N ASN A 1 53.21 -43.93 39.85
CA ASN A 1 54.05 -43.92 41.06
C ASN A 1 53.19 -44.44 42.22
N GLN A 2 53.66 -45.48 42.91
CA GLN A 2 52.89 -46.18 43.94
C GLN A 2 52.73 -45.35 45.22
N TYR A 3 53.52 -44.28 45.39
CA TYR A 3 53.52 -43.43 46.58
C TYR A 3 52.58 -42.21 46.51
N ASP A 4 52.23 -41.72 45.30
CA ASP A 4 51.37 -40.54 45.09
C ASP A 4 50.14 -40.83 44.19
N GLY A 5 50.05 -42.03 43.60
CA GLY A 5 48.98 -42.40 42.68
C GLY A 5 49.01 -41.69 41.32
N GLN A 6 50.17 -41.16 40.90
CA GLN A 6 50.35 -40.52 39.59
C GLN A 6 50.57 -41.56 38.48
N CYS A 7 49.75 -41.55 37.42
CA CYS A 7 49.95 -42.37 36.22
C CYS A 7 51.14 -41.85 35.37
N SER A 8 51.87 -42.77 34.72
CA SER A 8 52.90 -42.43 33.74
C SER A 8 52.25 -42.17 32.38
N CYS A 9 52.09 -40.89 32.02
CA CYS A 9 51.36 -40.49 30.82
C CYS A 9 52.20 -40.60 29.55
N LYS A 10 51.52 -40.81 28.41
CA LYS A 10 52.13 -40.70 27.08
C LYS A 10 52.48 -39.23 26.78
N ALA A 11 53.46 -39.00 25.92
CA ALA A 11 53.81 -37.65 25.47
C ALA A 11 52.57 -36.93 24.92
N GLY A 12 52.34 -35.67 25.33
CA GLY A 12 51.14 -34.91 25.00
C GLY A 12 50.07 -34.90 26.09
N PHE A 13 50.08 -35.89 26.98
CA PHE A 13 49.03 -36.12 27.97
C PHE A 13 49.55 -35.89 29.40
N GLY A 14 48.68 -35.41 30.28
CA GLY A 14 48.99 -35.01 31.65
C GLY A 14 47.81 -35.17 32.60
N GLY A 15 48.00 -34.69 33.83
CA GLY A 15 47.07 -34.91 34.94
C GLY A 15 47.33 -36.23 35.67
N ARG A 16 46.72 -36.40 36.85
CA ARG A 16 46.97 -37.55 37.73
C ARG A 16 46.65 -38.90 37.09
N GLN A 17 45.61 -38.90 36.26
CA GLN A 17 45.11 -40.08 35.55
C GLN A 17 45.36 -40.02 34.04
N CYS A 18 46.22 -39.11 33.56
CA CYS A 18 46.48 -38.90 32.13
C CYS A 18 45.22 -38.55 31.31
N ASN A 19 44.24 -37.93 31.94
CA ASN A 19 42.94 -37.57 31.38
C ASN A 19 42.86 -36.09 30.98
N GLN A 20 44.00 -35.41 30.87
CA GLN A 20 44.11 -34.03 30.45
C GLN A 20 45.25 -33.90 29.45
N CYS A 21 45.25 -32.85 28.63
CA CYS A 21 46.45 -32.51 27.88
C CYS A 21 47.52 -31.96 28.82
N GLN A 22 48.78 -32.31 28.55
CA GLN A 22 49.91 -31.81 29.33
C GLN A 22 50.01 -30.27 29.24
N THR A 23 50.79 -29.65 30.12
CA THR A 23 51.03 -28.20 30.06
C THR A 23 51.59 -27.80 28.68
N ASN A 24 51.16 -26.65 28.19
CA ASN A 24 51.40 -26.13 26.84
C ASN A 24 50.85 -27.04 25.72
N HIS A 25 49.79 -27.80 26.00
CA HIS A 25 49.04 -28.58 25.01
C HIS A 25 47.53 -28.34 25.16
N TRP A 26 46.78 -28.59 24.09
CA TRP A 26 45.33 -28.41 23.99
C TRP A 26 44.69 -29.51 23.13
N GLY A 27 43.37 -29.62 23.18
CA GLY A 27 42.60 -30.62 22.45
C GLY A 27 41.86 -31.58 23.39
N ASP A 28 41.25 -32.62 22.80
CA ASP A 28 40.50 -33.63 23.54
C ASP A 28 41.45 -34.72 24.07
N PRO A 29 41.61 -34.89 25.39
CA PRO A 29 42.47 -35.89 25.99
C PRO A 29 42.10 -37.35 25.66
N ASN A 30 40.90 -37.61 25.12
CA ASN A 30 40.48 -38.94 24.68
C ASN A 30 40.81 -39.21 23.21
N ILE A 31 41.11 -38.16 22.42
CA ILE A 31 41.36 -38.24 20.98
C ILE A 31 42.80 -37.89 20.68
N GLU A 32 43.20 -36.64 20.93
CA GLU A 32 44.51 -36.11 20.57
C GLU A 32 44.80 -34.82 21.35
N CYS A 33 46.02 -34.73 21.88
CA CYS A 33 46.54 -33.51 22.48
C CYS A 33 47.65 -32.92 21.59
N LYS A 34 47.49 -31.67 21.19
CA LYS A 34 48.42 -30.94 20.32
C LYS A 34 49.21 -29.91 21.11
N PRO A 35 50.49 -29.66 20.78
CA PRO A 35 51.26 -28.60 21.40
C PRO A 35 50.64 -27.23 21.10
N CYS A 36 50.71 -26.33 22.07
CA CYS A 36 50.44 -24.92 21.86
C CYS A 36 51.62 -24.31 21.08
N GLU A 37 51.30 -23.53 20.05
CA GLU A 37 52.29 -22.84 19.21
C GLU A 37 52.31 -21.33 19.49
N CYS A 38 52.12 -20.94 20.75
CA CYS A 38 52.10 -19.54 21.15
C CYS A 38 53.50 -18.92 21.03
N ASP A 39 53.58 -17.76 20.38
CA ASP A 39 54.81 -16.99 20.27
C ASP A 39 55.27 -16.53 21.66
N PRO A 40 56.48 -16.86 22.11
CA PRO A 40 56.95 -16.52 23.46
C PRO A 40 57.09 -15.01 23.72
N GLU A 41 57.32 -14.22 22.68
CA GLU A 41 57.46 -12.76 22.80
C GLU A 41 56.11 -12.05 22.61
N GLY A 42 55.20 -12.66 21.85
CA GLY A 42 53.89 -12.10 21.53
C GLY A 42 52.75 -12.53 22.45
N SER A 43 52.90 -13.63 23.20
CA SER A 43 51.86 -14.19 24.07
C SER A 43 52.13 -13.97 25.55
N ALA A 44 51.07 -13.70 26.31
CA ALA A 44 51.14 -13.55 27.76
C ALA A 44 51.47 -14.87 28.48
N THR A 45 51.13 -16.01 27.87
CA THR A 45 51.40 -17.35 28.39
C THR A 45 51.61 -18.34 27.25
N LEU A 46 52.56 -19.27 27.41
CA LEU A 46 52.78 -20.37 26.45
C LEU A 46 51.67 -21.44 26.47
N GLN A 47 50.85 -21.47 27.52
CA GLN A 47 49.65 -22.29 27.55
C GLN A 47 48.53 -21.59 26.79
N CYS A 48 48.18 -22.14 25.63
CA CYS A 48 47.00 -21.78 24.88
C CYS A 48 45.71 -22.29 25.54
N ASN A 49 44.57 -21.77 25.08
CA ASN A 49 43.25 -22.24 25.49
C ASN A 49 43.12 -23.75 25.24
N ARG A 50 42.70 -24.50 26.26
CA ARG A 50 42.67 -25.96 26.22
C ARG A 50 41.66 -26.54 25.24
N ASP A 51 40.63 -25.78 24.87
CA ASP A 51 39.53 -26.26 24.02
C ASP A 51 39.78 -25.98 22.53
N ASN A 52 40.32 -24.80 22.20
CA ASN A 52 40.45 -24.34 20.81
C ASN A 52 41.89 -23.98 20.38
N GLY A 53 42.85 -24.04 21.32
CA GLY A 53 44.26 -23.80 21.06
C GLY A 53 44.64 -22.34 20.82
N SER A 54 43.74 -21.38 21.00
CA SER A 54 44.07 -19.97 20.79
C SER A 54 44.98 -19.44 21.89
N CYS A 55 45.98 -18.65 21.51
CA CYS A 55 46.92 -18.03 22.42
C CYS A 55 46.38 -16.70 22.96
N VAL A 56 46.79 -16.33 24.18
CA VAL A 56 46.47 -15.03 24.78
C VAL A 56 47.56 -14.05 24.41
N CYS A 57 47.28 -13.11 23.51
CA CYS A 57 48.29 -12.19 22.97
C CYS A 57 48.46 -10.95 23.84
N HIS A 58 49.67 -10.39 23.83
CA HIS A 58 49.93 -9.07 24.39
C HIS A 58 49.24 -7.97 23.58
N GLN A 59 49.04 -6.81 24.21
CA GLN A 59 48.39 -5.67 23.57
C GLN A 59 49.12 -5.27 22.29
N GLY A 60 48.37 -5.08 21.21
CA GLY A 60 48.91 -4.76 19.89
C GLY A 60 49.40 -5.95 19.07
N ILE A 61 49.37 -7.16 19.65
CA ILE A 61 49.75 -8.42 18.99
C ILE A 61 48.49 -9.28 18.84
N GLY A 62 48.40 -10.00 17.72
CA GLY A 62 47.24 -10.80 17.36
C GLY A 62 47.61 -12.02 16.54
N GLY A 63 46.58 -12.67 15.98
CA GLY A 63 46.69 -13.96 15.31
C GLY A 63 46.55 -15.14 16.27
N TYR A 64 46.31 -16.32 15.71
CA TYR A 64 46.06 -17.56 16.47
C TYR A 64 47.20 -17.91 17.43
N ASN A 65 48.44 -17.68 16.97
CA ASN A 65 49.69 -17.96 17.68
C ASN A 65 50.35 -16.70 18.27
N CYS A 66 49.70 -15.52 18.23
CA CYS A 66 50.27 -14.25 18.67
C CYS A 66 51.56 -13.82 17.97
N ASN A 67 51.69 -14.13 16.68
CA ASN A 67 52.90 -13.90 15.87
C ASN A 67 52.72 -12.81 14.79
N VAL A 68 51.62 -12.06 14.81
CA VAL A 68 51.37 -10.94 13.90
C VAL A 68 50.88 -9.73 14.68
N CYS A 69 50.98 -8.53 14.12
CA CYS A 69 50.37 -7.36 14.76
C CYS A 69 48.84 -7.47 14.74
N ALA A 70 48.22 -7.05 15.84
CA ALA A 70 46.77 -6.98 15.94
C ALA A 70 46.20 -5.98 14.92
N ARG A 71 44.91 -6.12 14.60
CA ARG A 71 44.19 -5.12 13.79
C ARG A 71 44.36 -3.73 14.44
N GLY A 72 44.67 -2.72 13.63
CA GLY A 72 44.95 -1.36 14.11
C GLY A 72 46.39 -1.13 14.57
N TYR A 73 47.29 -2.10 14.34
CA TYR A 73 48.72 -1.98 14.60
C TYR A 73 49.53 -2.34 13.34
N LEU A 74 50.63 -1.61 13.13
CA LEU A 74 51.58 -1.77 12.03
C LEU A 74 52.91 -2.31 12.56
N GLY A 75 53.65 -2.99 11.69
CA GLY A 75 54.97 -3.55 11.99
C GLY A 75 54.99 -5.06 11.90
N SER A 76 55.83 -5.70 12.70
CA SER A 76 55.94 -7.15 12.78
C SER A 76 56.07 -7.54 14.24
N ALA A 77 55.28 -8.51 14.69
CA ALA A 77 55.31 -8.94 16.08
C ALA A 77 56.75 -9.36 16.47
N PRO A 78 57.24 -8.98 17.67
CA PRO A 78 56.50 -8.29 18.75
C PRO A 78 56.47 -6.75 18.65
N GLN A 79 57.14 -6.14 17.66
CA GLN A 79 57.24 -4.69 17.50
C GLN A 79 56.05 -4.13 16.71
N CYS A 80 54.95 -3.89 17.41
CA CYS A 80 53.71 -3.39 16.83
C CYS A 80 53.41 -1.96 17.33
N SER A 81 53.19 -1.04 16.40
CA SER A 81 52.84 0.37 16.69
C SER A 81 51.40 0.66 16.25
N PRO A 82 50.59 1.39 17.04
CA PRO A 82 49.21 1.69 16.66
C PRO A 82 49.15 2.56 15.40
N CYS A 83 48.16 2.31 14.55
CA CYS A 83 47.91 3.07 13.32
C CYS A 83 47.51 4.53 13.59
N GLY A 84 46.95 4.81 14.77
CA GLY A 84 46.50 6.14 15.20
C GLY A 84 45.07 6.50 14.79
N GLU A 85 44.68 7.75 15.05
CA GLU A 85 43.30 8.24 15.05
C GLU A 85 42.56 8.05 13.71
N CYS A 86 43.25 8.13 12.57
CA CYS A 86 42.63 7.89 11.26
C CYS A 86 42.10 6.46 11.11
N PHE A 87 42.85 5.47 11.62
CA PHE A 87 42.40 4.08 11.59
C PHE A 87 41.26 3.87 12.59
N ASP A 88 41.36 4.45 13.79
CA ASP A 88 40.34 4.34 14.82
C ASP A 88 38.99 4.90 14.34
N ASN A 89 39.01 6.06 13.68
CA ASN A 89 37.82 6.66 13.07
C ASN A 89 37.26 5.81 11.91
N TRP A 90 38.13 5.29 11.04
CA TRP A 90 37.71 4.41 9.94
C TRP A 90 37.10 3.10 10.46
N ASP A 91 37.71 2.49 11.47
CA ASP A 91 37.25 1.24 12.08
C ASP A 91 35.90 1.46 12.79
N ALA A 92 35.73 2.57 13.49
CA ALA A 92 34.46 2.96 14.10
C ALA A 92 33.35 3.14 13.05
N ILE A 93 33.64 3.79 11.92
CA ILE A 93 32.67 3.96 10.81
C ILE A 93 32.26 2.58 10.25
N LEU A 94 33.23 1.69 10.02
CA LEU A 94 32.93 0.35 9.50
C LEU A 94 32.13 -0.49 10.49
N ASN A 95 32.44 -0.42 11.77
CA ASN A 95 31.71 -1.15 12.80
C ASN A 95 30.26 -0.66 12.90
N ASN A 96 30.04 0.66 12.86
CA ASN A 96 28.68 1.23 12.85
C ASN A 96 27.90 0.80 11.60
N LEU A 97 28.53 0.89 10.43
CA LEU A 97 27.88 0.48 9.18
C LEU A 97 27.53 -1.01 9.19
N SER A 98 28.40 -1.86 9.78
CA SER A 98 28.11 -3.28 9.97
C SER A 98 26.91 -3.50 10.91
N GLU A 99 26.82 -2.75 12.01
CA GLU A 99 25.71 -2.85 12.96
C GLU A 99 24.38 -2.39 12.33
N GLU A 100 24.39 -1.28 11.60
CA GLU A 100 23.21 -0.79 10.87
C GLU A 100 22.76 -1.77 9.78
N THR A 101 23.71 -2.36 9.06
CA THR A 101 23.41 -3.39 8.05
C THR A 101 22.73 -4.61 8.69
N ASP A 102 23.16 -5.03 9.87
CA ASP A 102 22.54 -6.14 10.59
C ASP A 102 21.11 -5.83 11.05
N LYS A 103 20.85 -4.60 11.52
CA LYS A 103 19.49 -4.14 11.85
C LYS A 103 18.57 -4.20 10.64
N LEU A 104 19.05 -3.77 9.47
CA LEU A 104 18.28 -3.81 8.22
C LEU A 104 17.97 -5.24 7.76
N ILE A 105 18.93 -6.16 7.86
CA ILE A 105 18.71 -7.58 7.53
C ILE A 105 17.59 -8.16 8.40
N GLN A 106 17.58 -7.86 9.69
CA GLN A 106 16.53 -8.36 10.60
C GLN A 106 15.16 -7.76 10.29
N ALA A 107 15.09 -6.45 10.02
CA ALA A 107 13.84 -5.80 9.64
C ALA A 107 13.26 -6.40 8.34
N ALA A 108 14.09 -6.64 7.32
CA ALA A 108 13.66 -7.27 6.07
C ALA A 108 13.09 -8.69 6.29
N ARG A 109 13.71 -9.48 7.17
CA ARG A 109 13.22 -10.82 7.54
C ARG A 109 11.88 -10.79 8.26
N GLU A 110 11.69 -9.83 9.16
CA GLU A 110 10.44 -9.70 9.90
C GLU A 110 9.29 -9.33 8.97
N ILE A 111 9.49 -8.36 8.06
CA ILE A 111 8.50 -7.97 7.07
C ILE A 111 8.13 -9.15 6.16
N LYS A 112 9.12 -9.93 5.72
CA LYS A 112 8.89 -11.16 4.94
C LYS A 112 8.06 -12.20 5.70
N ARG A 113 8.25 -12.33 7.01
CA ARG A 113 7.49 -13.25 7.88
C ARG A 113 6.06 -12.79 8.11
N THR A 114 5.82 -11.49 8.23
CA THR A 114 4.50 -10.91 8.56
C THR A 114 3.69 -10.47 7.34
N GLY A 115 4.29 -10.39 6.16
CA GLY A 115 3.64 -9.97 4.91
C GLY A 115 2.54 -10.95 4.48
N ALA A 116 1.27 -10.56 4.67
CA ALA A 116 0.09 -11.42 4.62
C ALA A 116 -0.26 -12.07 3.26
N THR A 117 0.47 -11.80 2.19
CA THR A 117 0.09 -12.26 0.83
C THR A 117 1.22 -12.85 0.00
N GLY A 118 2.46 -12.90 0.49
CA GLY A 118 3.59 -13.47 -0.26
C GLY A 118 3.93 -12.76 -1.59
N ALA A 119 3.18 -11.73 -1.99
CA ALA A 119 3.29 -11.03 -3.27
C ALA A 119 4.66 -10.35 -3.48
N TYR A 120 5.36 -10.05 -2.39
CA TYR A 120 6.66 -9.38 -2.41
C TYR A 120 7.82 -10.27 -1.97
N THR A 121 7.59 -11.58 -1.82
CA THR A 121 8.61 -12.52 -1.31
C THR A 121 9.89 -12.44 -2.14
N GLN A 122 9.75 -12.38 -3.47
CA GLN A 122 10.90 -12.31 -4.40
C GLN A 122 11.70 -11.01 -4.27
N GLU A 123 11.04 -9.87 -4.05
CA GLU A 123 11.70 -8.57 -3.87
C GLU A 123 12.42 -8.49 -2.52
N PHE A 124 11.81 -9.03 -1.46
CA PHE A 124 12.47 -9.15 -0.15
C PHE A 124 13.63 -10.15 -0.17
N ASP A 125 13.53 -11.25 -0.92
CA ASP A 125 14.63 -12.19 -1.12
C ASP A 125 15.83 -11.53 -1.81
N ARG A 126 15.57 -10.70 -2.82
CA ARG A 126 16.60 -9.93 -3.51
C ARG A 126 17.27 -8.94 -2.57
N MET A 127 16.49 -8.21 -1.77
CA MET A 127 17.01 -7.25 -0.79
C MET A 127 17.84 -7.94 0.31
N GLU A 128 17.39 -9.09 0.83
CA GLU A 128 18.16 -9.86 1.81
C GLU A 128 19.48 -10.35 1.23
N LYS A 129 19.50 -10.73 -0.06
CA LYS A 129 20.72 -11.10 -0.77
C LYS A 129 21.67 -9.92 -0.92
N GLU A 130 21.20 -8.76 -1.38
CA GLU A 130 22.04 -7.56 -1.54
C GLU A 130 22.61 -7.08 -0.20
N LEU A 131 21.83 -7.13 0.88
CA LEU A 131 22.32 -6.80 2.23
C LEU A 131 23.36 -7.80 2.75
N LYS A 132 23.22 -9.10 2.43
CA LYS A 132 24.24 -10.11 2.75
C LYS A 132 25.54 -9.87 1.97
N ASP A 133 25.44 -9.47 0.70
CA ASP A 133 26.60 -9.15 -0.12
C ASP A 133 27.34 -7.93 0.45
N VAL A 134 26.62 -6.87 0.87
CA VAL A 134 27.20 -5.71 1.56
C VAL A 134 27.88 -6.11 2.87
N LYS A 135 27.24 -6.96 3.68
CA LYS A 135 27.83 -7.48 4.92
C LYS A 135 29.12 -8.26 4.64
N GLN A 136 29.13 -9.08 3.61
CA GLN A 136 30.32 -9.85 3.22
C GLN A 136 31.45 -8.94 2.72
N LEU A 137 31.13 -7.86 2.00
CA LEU A 137 32.09 -6.84 1.60
C LEU A 137 32.72 -6.18 2.82
N LEU A 138 31.91 -5.70 3.78
CA LEU A 138 32.39 -5.06 5.03
C LEU A 138 33.32 -5.96 5.85
N GLN A 139 33.04 -7.28 5.85
CA GLN A 139 33.90 -8.26 6.53
C GLN A 139 35.22 -8.49 5.79
N ASN A 140 35.20 -8.43 4.45
CA ASN A 140 36.36 -8.70 3.59
C ASN A 140 37.24 -7.47 3.32
N THR A 141 36.81 -6.25 3.64
CA THR A 141 37.61 -5.01 3.53
C THR A 141 38.88 -5.03 4.40
N THR A 142 39.05 -6.06 5.21
CA THR A 142 40.24 -6.34 6.03
C THR A 142 41.47 -6.82 5.25
N LYS A 143 41.36 -7.17 3.96
CA LYS A 143 42.46 -7.85 3.23
C LYS A 143 42.98 -7.21 1.95
N SER A 144 42.35 -6.18 1.41
CA SER A 144 42.83 -5.54 0.18
C SER A 144 42.20 -4.17 0.02
N THR A 145 43.00 -3.22 -0.46
CA THR A 145 42.54 -1.97 -1.08
C THR A 145 41.58 -2.29 -2.23
N ILE A 146 40.30 -2.49 -1.93
CA ILE A 146 39.24 -2.61 -2.92
C ILE A 146 38.25 -1.47 -2.67
N ASP A 147 38.44 -0.47 -3.53
CA ASP A 147 37.47 0.47 -4.11
C ASP A 147 36.17 0.74 -3.35
N LEU A 148 36.21 1.75 -2.49
CA LEU A 148 35.04 2.40 -1.88
C LEU A 148 33.98 2.79 -2.94
N GLY A 149 34.37 3.02 -4.19
CA GLY A 149 33.46 3.35 -5.29
C GLY A 149 32.45 2.25 -5.62
N HIS A 150 32.78 0.97 -5.37
CA HIS A 150 31.81 -0.12 -5.57
C HIS A 150 30.71 -0.10 -4.50
N ILE A 151 31.02 0.31 -3.26
CA ILE A 151 30.04 0.35 -2.16
C ILE A 151 28.98 1.42 -2.42
N ASP A 152 29.37 2.59 -2.92
CA ASP A 152 28.43 3.68 -3.25
C ASP A 152 27.42 3.26 -4.33
N VAL A 153 27.87 2.52 -5.35
CA VAL A 153 26.99 1.98 -6.40
C VAL A 153 25.95 1.01 -5.81
N TYR A 154 26.36 0.16 -4.87
CA TYR A 154 25.43 -0.75 -4.19
C TYR A 154 24.45 0.00 -3.27
N ILE A 155 24.89 1.04 -2.55
CA ILE A 155 24.03 1.87 -1.71
C ILE A 155 22.96 2.59 -2.53
N GLU A 156 23.33 3.18 -3.67
CA GLU A 156 22.37 3.87 -4.53
C GLU A 156 21.36 2.91 -5.17
N LYS A 157 21.81 1.70 -5.55
CA LYS A 157 20.91 0.66 -6.06
C LYS A 157 19.92 0.18 -5.00
N LEU A 158 20.37 0.02 -3.75
CA LEU A 158 19.50 -0.31 -2.62
C LEU A 158 18.47 0.79 -2.35
N ARG A 159 18.88 2.07 -2.37
CA ARG A 159 17.97 3.22 -2.20
C ARG A 159 16.88 3.24 -3.27
N SER A 160 17.25 3.02 -4.53
CA SER A 160 16.28 2.96 -5.63
C SER A 160 15.28 1.83 -5.45
N SER A 161 15.76 0.62 -5.12
CA SER A 161 14.92 -0.56 -4.91
C SER A 161 13.97 -0.40 -3.71
N LEU A 162 14.44 0.27 -2.64
CA LEU A 162 13.63 0.59 -1.47
C LEU A 162 12.50 1.56 -1.81
N LYS A 163 12.78 2.57 -2.65
CA LYS A 163 11.79 3.55 -3.09
C LYS A 163 10.69 2.94 -3.96
N GLU A 164 11.06 2.06 -4.89
CA GLU A 164 10.07 1.30 -5.69
C GLU A 164 9.20 0.41 -4.80
N SER A 165 9.82 -0.34 -3.88
CA SER A 165 9.09 -1.21 -2.95
C SER A 165 8.11 -0.42 -2.07
N HIS A 166 8.52 0.77 -1.60
CA HIS A 166 7.65 1.66 -0.83
C HIS A 166 6.42 2.13 -1.63
N ASN A 167 6.62 2.50 -2.89
CA ASN A 167 5.52 2.92 -3.77
C ASN A 167 4.54 1.78 -4.04
N SER A 168 5.04 0.56 -4.28
CA SER A 168 4.20 -0.63 -4.43
C SER A 168 3.41 -0.95 -3.16
N LEU A 169 4.03 -0.84 -1.99
CA LEU A 169 3.36 -1.08 -0.70
C LEU A 169 2.21 -0.07 -0.47
N ASN A 170 2.42 1.21 -0.80
CA ASN A 170 1.37 2.23 -0.75
C ASN A 170 0.23 1.94 -1.73
N GLY A 171 0.53 1.41 -2.92
CA GLY A 171 -0.48 0.97 -3.88
C GLY A 171 -1.38 -0.12 -3.30
N VAL A 172 -0.78 -1.17 -2.73
CA VAL A 172 -1.53 -2.26 -2.08
C VAL A 172 -2.31 -1.78 -0.86
N GLY A 173 -1.79 -0.82 -0.09
CA GLY A 173 -2.54 -0.21 1.02
C GLY A 173 -3.88 0.38 0.56
N LYS A 174 -3.88 1.09 -0.58
CA LYS A 174 -5.10 1.66 -1.17
C LYS A 174 -6.04 0.58 -1.72
N GLU A 175 -5.52 -0.46 -2.35
CA GLU A 175 -6.33 -1.58 -2.84
C GLU A 175 -6.97 -2.36 -1.68
N LEU A 176 -6.24 -2.56 -0.59
CA LEU A 176 -6.73 -3.23 0.62
C LEU A 176 -7.85 -2.42 1.28
N GLU A 177 -7.72 -1.11 1.36
CA GLU A 177 -8.76 -0.22 1.89
C GLU A 177 -10.05 -0.32 1.04
N ASN A 178 -9.93 -0.27 -0.29
CA ASN A 178 -11.05 -0.43 -1.22
C ASN A 178 -11.71 -1.82 -1.11
N ALA A 179 -10.90 -2.88 -1.03
CA ALA A 179 -11.39 -4.25 -0.84
C ALA A 179 -12.12 -4.42 0.50
N THR A 180 -11.60 -3.83 1.57
CA THR A 180 -12.23 -3.85 2.90
C THR A 180 -13.59 -3.16 2.87
N GLN A 181 -13.68 -2.02 2.18
CA GLN A 181 -14.95 -1.30 2.01
C GLN A 181 -15.96 -2.10 1.17
N ARG A 182 -15.51 -2.79 0.12
CA ARG A 182 -16.36 -3.70 -0.68
C ARG A 182 -16.87 -4.89 0.14
N ILE A 183 -16.03 -5.50 0.98
CA ILE A 183 -16.42 -6.60 1.86
C ILE A 183 -17.48 -6.13 2.86
N TYR A 184 -17.30 -4.94 3.45
CA TYR A 184 -18.27 -4.35 4.36
C TYR A 184 -19.65 -4.15 3.69
N LEU A 185 -19.67 -3.54 2.51
CA LEU A 185 -20.91 -3.34 1.75
C LEU A 185 -21.57 -4.67 1.34
N SER A 186 -20.76 -5.65 0.93
CA SER A 186 -21.25 -6.98 0.56
C SER A 186 -21.89 -7.71 1.75
N ASN A 187 -21.32 -7.58 2.95
CA ASN A 187 -21.88 -8.16 4.17
C ASN A 187 -23.25 -7.55 4.53
N LEU A 188 -23.42 -6.24 4.36
CA LEU A 188 -24.71 -5.56 4.55
C LEU A 188 -25.76 -6.07 3.55
N ALA A 189 -25.40 -6.19 2.27
CA ALA A 189 -26.28 -6.74 1.24
C ALA A 189 -26.66 -8.21 1.53
N LEU A 190 -25.71 -9.00 2.03
CA LEU A 190 -25.95 -10.39 2.42
C LEU A 190 -26.92 -10.50 3.60
N ALA A 191 -26.86 -9.58 4.55
CA ALA A 191 -27.78 -9.51 5.67
C ALA A 191 -29.21 -9.15 5.21
N ASP A 192 -29.36 -8.18 4.30
CA ASP A 192 -30.66 -7.84 3.69
C ASP A 192 -31.26 -9.03 2.92
N LEU A 193 -30.44 -9.73 2.12
CA LEU A 193 -30.87 -10.90 1.37
C LEU A 193 -31.36 -12.03 2.31
N ARG A 194 -30.66 -12.25 3.44
CA ARG A 194 -31.11 -13.21 4.47
C ARG A 194 -32.45 -12.82 5.07
N ASN A 195 -32.67 -11.55 5.38
CA ASN A 195 -33.96 -11.08 5.89
C ASN A 195 -35.08 -11.30 4.87
N LYS A 196 -34.86 -10.94 3.59
CA LYS A 196 -35.83 -11.19 2.51
C LYS A 196 -36.15 -12.68 2.34
N ALA A 197 -35.14 -13.54 2.41
CA ALA A 197 -35.32 -14.98 2.34
C ALA A 197 -36.17 -15.53 3.50
N ASN A 198 -35.98 -15.00 4.72
CA ASN A 198 -36.80 -15.37 5.89
C ASN A 198 -38.26 -14.94 5.71
N VAL A 199 -38.51 -13.70 5.26
CA VAL A 199 -39.88 -13.21 4.99
C VAL A 199 -40.57 -14.07 3.92
N LEU A 200 -39.85 -14.42 2.85
CA LEU A 200 -40.40 -15.28 1.80
C LEU A 200 -40.75 -16.67 2.33
N LYS A 201 -39.91 -17.25 3.18
CA LYS A 201 -40.16 -18.54 3.83
C LYS A 201 -41.43 -18.52 4.68
N GLU A 202 -41.62 -17.47 5.49
CA GLU A 202 -42.82 -17.30 6.32
C GLU A 202 -44.08 -17.14 5.46
N THR A 203 -44.00 -16.33 4.40
CA THR A 203 -45.12 -16.11 3.48
C THR A 203 -45.53 -17.41 2.77
N ALA A 204 -44.55 -18.22 2.32
CA ALA A 204 -44.81 -19.51 1.70
C ALA A 204 -45.47 -20.52 2.67
N ALA A 205 -45.06 -20.51 3.94
CA ALA A 205 -45.69 -21.35 4.97
C ALA A 205 -47.15 -20.94 5.22
N ALA A 206 -47.44 -19.64 5.29
CA ALA A 206 -48.80 -19.12 5.44
C ALA A 206 -49.69 -19.49 4.23
N LEU A 207 -49.16 -19.35 3.01
CA LEU A 207 -49.90 -19.70 1.79
C LEU A 207 -50.23 -21.20 1.75
N LYS A 208 -49.29 -22.06 2.16
CA LYS A 208 -49.51 -23.51 2.27
C LYS A 208 -50.61 -23.84 3.29
N ALA A 209 -50.61 -23.20 4.46
CA ALA A 209 -51.64 -23.40 5.48
C ALA A 209 -53.03 -22.98 4.96
N ASN A 210 -53.11 -21.83 4.29
CA ASN A 210 -54.35 -21.34 3.69
C ASN A 210 -54.86 -22.26 2.56
N ALA A 211 -53.97 -22.83 1.75
CA ALA A 211 -54.35 -23.78 0.70
C ALA A 211 -54.91 -25.10 1.27
N ILE A 212 -54.32 -25.62 2.36
CA ILE A 212 -54.83 -26.80 3.07
C ILE A 212 -56.23 -26.51 3.64
N HIS A 213 -56.41 -25.36 4.28
CA HIS A 213 -57.72 -24.93 4.79
C HIS A 213 -58.76 -24.77 3.67
N LEU A 214 -58.36 -24.34 2.46
CA LEU A 214 -59.24 -24.25 1.31
C LEU A 214 -59.62 -25.64 0.76
N GLN A 215 -58.67 -26.58 0.80
CA GLN A 215 -58.82 -27.95 0.33
C GLN A 215 -59.66 -28.82 1.28
N GLU A 216 -59.59 -28.57 2.59
CA GLU A 216 -60.42 -29.21 3.62
C GLU A 216 -61.87 -28.70 3.65
N SER A 217 -62.16 -27.56 3.00
CA SER A 217 -63.43 -26.85 3.24
C SER A 217 -64.60 -27.18 2.30
N ASN A 218 -64.47 -27.82 1.12
CA ASN A 218 -65.67 -28.06 0.30
C ASN A 218 -65.54 -29.00 -0.92
N VAL A 219 -65.73 -30.33 -0.77
CA VAL A 219 -66.43 -31.17 -1.80
C VAL A 219 -66.99 -32.47 -1.19
N GLU A 220 -66.29 -33.12 -0.27
CA GLU A 220 -66.58 -34.52 0.10
C GLU A 220 -67.67 -34.70 1.18
N GLY A 221 -67.80 -33.75 2.12
CA GLY A 221 -68.89 -33.75 3.10
C GLY A 221 -70.28 -33.48 2.50
N ALA A 222 -70.34 -32.70 1.42
CA ALA A 222 -71.60 -32.34 0.76
C ALA A 222 -72.27 -33.52 0.04
N LEU A 223 -71.48 -34.50 -0.43
CA LEU A 223 -71.96 -35.68 -1.15
C LEU A 223 -72.48 -36.79 -0.22
N ASN A 224 -71.88 -36.94 0.97
CA ASN A 224 -72.35 -37.90 1.98
C ASN A 224 -73.61 -37.40 2.70
N LEU A 225 -73.68 -36.11 3.02
CA LEU A 225 -74.86 -35.52 3.67
C LEU A 225 -76.09 -35.51 2.76
N THR A 226 -75.92 -35.35 1.44
CA THR A 226 -77.05 -35.45 0.47
C THR A 226 -77.56 -36.88 0.31
N ARG A 227 -76.69 -37.89 0.46
CA ARG A 227 -77.06 -39.31 0.42
C ARG A 227 -77.79 -39.75 1.70
N GLU A 228 -77.33 -39.32 2.87
CA GLU A 228 -77.97 -39.58 4.18
C GLU A 228 -79.31 -38.83 4.33
N ALA A 229 -79.38 -37.58 3.84
CA ALA A 229 -80.61 -36.80 3.85
C ALA A 229 -81.68 -37.37 2.91
N ALA A 230 -81.32 -38.02 1.81
CA ALA A 230 -82.26 -38.66 0.89
C ALA A 230 -82.91 -39.92 1.50
N GLU A 231 -82.15 -40.74 2.24
CA GLU A 231 -82.66 -41.90 2.96
C GLU A 231 -83.53 -41.50 4.17
N HIS A 232 -83.16 -40.41 4.87
CA HIS A 232 -83.92 -39.91 6.03
C HIS A 232 -85.20 -39.13 5.64
N SER A 233 -85.21 -38.47 4.47
CA SER A 233 -86.38 -37.73 3.93
C SER A 233 -87.55 -38.64 3.56
N GLN A 234 -87.27 -39.90 3.16
CA GLN A 234 -88.31 -40.91 2.91
C GLN A 234 -89.02 -41.36 4.20
N GLN A 235 -88.43 -41.13 5.39
CA GLN A 235 -89.02 -41.50 6.68
C GLN A 235 -89.82 -40.35 7.34
N ILE A 236 -89.58 -39.08 6.97
CA ILE A 236 -90.20 -37.89 7.57
C ILE A 236 -91.38 -37.37 6.69
N GLN A 237 -92.11 -38.27 6.04
CA GLN A 237 -93.33 -37.92 5.28
C GLN A 237 -94.58 -37.79 6.18
N ALA A 238 -94.42 -37.85 7.51
CA ALA A 238 -95.52 -37.94 8.49
C ALA A 238 -95.73 -36.69 9.40
N LYS A 239 -94.98 -35.58 9.24
CA LYS A 239 -95.11 -34.35 10.07
C LYS A 239 -94.96 -33.07 9.22
N GLY A 240 -96.06 -32.45 8.79
CA GLY A 240 -96.08 -31.55 7.62
C GLY A 240 -96.43 -30.06 7.80
N SER A 241 -96.59 -29.47 8.99
CA SER A 241 -97.06 -28.05 9.10
C SER A 241 -95.99 -26.98 9.34
N GLU A 242 -94.84 -27.35 9.91
CA GLU A 242 -93.76 -26.40 10.24
C GLU A 242 -92.86 -26.08 9.02
N THR A 243 -92.82 -27.01 8.05
CA THR A 243 -92.00 -26.96 6.83
C THR A 243 -92.39 -25.82 5.88
N GLN A 244 -93.63 -25.33 5.95
CA GLN A 244 -94.17 -24.37 5.00
C GLN A 244 -93.66 -22.93 5.22
N GLU A 245 -93.29 -22.58 6.46
CA GLU A 245 -92.77 -21.25 6.78
C GLU A 245 -91.28 -21.10 6.41
N GLU A 246 -90.48 -22.15 6.60
CA GLU A 246 -89.06 -22.14 6.25
C GLU A 246 -88.82 -22.22 4.73
N ILE A 247 -89.70 -22.91 3.98
CA ILE A 247 -89.69 -22.86 2.50
C ILE A 247 -89.90 -21.41 2.03
N ALA A 248 -90.82 -20.67 2.63
CA ALA A 248 -91.10 -19.27 2.27
C ALA A 248 -89.96 -18.30 2.65
N LYS A 249 -89.12 -18.64 3.64
CA LYS A 249 -87.89 -17.89 3.97
C LYS A 249 -86.76 -18.23 3.00
N ALA A 250 -86.57 -19.51 2.69
CA ALA A 250 -85.59 -19.99 1.72
C ALA A 250 -85.83 -19.44 0.31
N GLU A 251 -87.09 -19.40 -0.16
CA GLU A 251 -87.46 -18.79 -1.45
C GLU A 251 -87.14 -17.29 -1.50
N ARG A 252 -87.40 -16.56 -0.40
CA ARG A 252 -87.05 -15.13 -0.30
C ARG A 252 -85.54 -14.91 -0.36
N GLN A 253 -84.77 -15.82 0.22
CA GLN A 253 -83.32 -15.74 0.24
C GLN A 253 -82.71 -16.11 -1.12
N CYS A 254 -83.23 -17.13 -1.82
CA CYS A 254 -82.87 -17.43 -3.21
C CYS A 254 -83.13 -16.24 -4.14
N LYS A 255 -84.32 -15.62 -4.08
CA LYS A 255 -84.62 -14.44 -4.91
C LYS A 255 -83.69 -13.25 -4.62
N ARG A 256 -83.28 -13.07 -3.37
CA ARG A 256 -82.32 -12.02 -2.98
C ARG A 256 -80.92 -12.29 -3.53
N THR A 257 -80.48 -13.55 -3.48
CA THR A 257 -79.19 -14.00 -4.01
C THR A 257 -79.17 -13.92 -5.54
N GLU A 258 -80.23 -14.36 -6.23
CA GLU A 258 -80.38 -14.21 -7.68
C GLU A 258 -80.38 -12.74 -8.10
N ALA A 259 -81.07 -11.87 -7.35
CA ALA A 259 -81.03 -10.43 -7.62
C ALA A 259 -79.63 -9.83 -7.42
N LEU A 260 -78.88 -10.29 -6.41
CA LEU A 260 -77.50 -9.84 -6.16
C LEU A 260 -76.53 -10.35 -7.25
N VAL A 261 -76.65 -11.61 -7.65
CA VAL A 261 -75.86 -12.21 -8.75
C VAL A 261 -76.16 -11.52 -10.08
N GLY A 262 -77.44 -11.28 -10.39
CA GLY A 262 -77.83 -10.52 -11.57
C GLY A 262 -77.29 -9.08 -11.57
N ARG A 263 -77.24 -8.43 -10.40
CA ARG A 263 -76.69 -7.06 -10.25
C ARG A 263 -75.16 -7.01 -10.38
N THR A 264 -74.48 -8.08 -10.01
CA THR A 264 -73.00 -8.16 -10.03
C THR A 264 -72.47 -8.69 -11.37
N SER A 265 -73.27 -9.49 -12.08
CA SER A 265 -72.94 -10.01 -13.42
C SER A 265 -72.69 -8.90 -14.43
N SER A 266 -73.49 -7.83 -14.44
CA SER A 266 -73.27 -6.69 -15.34
C SER A 266 -71.99 -5.92 -15.03
N GLN A 267 -71.67 -5.72 -13.74
CA GLN A 267 -70.42 -5.07 -13.32
C GLN A 267 -69.19 -5.90 -13.68
N PHE A 268 -69.26 -7.22 -13.54
CA PHE A 268 -68.17 -8.13 -13.92
C PHE A 268 -67.95 -8.14 -15.43
N THR A 269 -69.02 -8.27 -16.23
CA THR A 269 -68.93 -8.24 -17.70
C THR A 269 -68.40 -6.90 -18.20
N GLN A 270 -68.82 -5.79 -17.59
CA GLN A 270 -68.31 -4.45 -17.90
C GLN A 270 -66.81 -4.34 -17.57
N GLY A 271 -66.39 -4.77 -16.37
CA GLY A 271 -64.98 -4.78 -15.99
C GLY A 271 -64.11 -5.67 -16.88
N GLN A 272 -64.65 -6.80 -17.35
CA GLN A 272 -63.95 -7.67 -18.30
C GLN A 272 -63.80 -7.02 -19.69
N GLN A 273 -64.82 -6.31 -20.18
CA GLN A 273 -64.73 -5.54 -21.42
C GLN A 273 -63.75 -4.36 -21.31
N ASP A 274 -63.77 -3.64 -20.19
CA ASP A 274 -62.87 -2.52 -19.95
C ASP A 274 -61.41 -2.98 -19.87
N ASN A 275 -61.15 -4.12 -19.22
CA ASN A 275 -59.83 -4.74 -19.21
C ASN A 275 -59.39 -5.20 -20.61
N SER A 276 -60.29 -5.79 -21.41
CA SER A 276 -59.97 -6.18 -22.80
C SER A 276 -59.55 -4.96 -23.62
N ARG A 277 -60.29 -3.85 -23.53
CA ARG A 277 -59.96 -2.59 -24.23
C ARG A 277 -58.62 -2.01 -23.76
N ALA A 278 -58.29 -2.12 -22.48
CA ALA A 278 -57.01 -1.67 -21.95
C ALA A 278 -55.85 -2.51 -22.49
N VAL A 279 -56.04 -3.83 -22.62
CA VAL A 279 -55.05 -4.72 -23.25
C VAL A 279 -54.88 -4.39 -24.73
N ASP A 280 -55.97 -4.22 -25.48
CA ASP A 280 -55.91 -3.86 -26.90
C ASP A 280 -55.19 -2.53 -27.11
N LYS A 281 -55.40 -1.56 -26.22
CA LYS A 281 -54.70 -0.28 -26.25
C LYS A 281 -53.20 -0.44 -25.96
N LEU A 282 -52.83 -1.24 -24.96
CA LEU A 282 -51.43 -1.51 -24.64
C LEU A 282 -50.70 -2.23 -25.78
N ASP A 283 -51.39 -3.14 -26.47
CA ASP A 283 -50.87 -3.84 -27.65
C ASP A 283 -50.62 -2.88 -28.82
N GLN A 284 -51.55 -1.93 -29.04
CA GLN A 284 -51.35 -0.85 -30.02
C GLN A 284 -50.19 0.07 -29.66
N ASP A 285 -50.09 0.49 -28.39
CA ASP A 285 -49.01 1.35 -27.90
C ASP A 285 -47.64 0.64 -28.04
N LEU A 286 -47.59 -0.67 -27.76
CA LEU A 286 -46.39 -1.50 -27.92
C LEU A 286 -45.98 -1.62 -29.39
N THR A 287 -46.93 -1.93 -30.28
CA THR A 287 -46.67 -2.03 -31.73
C THR A 287 -46.16 -0.69 -32.29
N GLN A 288 -46.73 0.42 -31.83
CA GLN A 288 -46.29 1.76 -32.23
C GLN A 288 -44.87 2.07 -31.71
N LEU A 289 -44.53 1.62 -30.50
CA LEU A 289 -43.19 1.77 -29.94
C LEU A 289 -42.17 0.93 -30.72
N GLU A 290 -42.47 -0.33 -31.00
CA GLU A 290 -41.63 -1.23 -31.80
C GLU A 290 -41.35 -0.66 -33.19
N HIS A 291 -42.36 -0.06 -33.83
CA HIS A 291 -42.20 0.60 -35.12
C HIS A 291 -41.22 1.79 -35.09
N ASN A 292 -41.13 2.49 -33.95
CA ASN A 292 -40.29 3.67 -33.81
C ASN A 292 -38.84 3.35 -33.38
N ILE A 293 -38.58 2.14 -32.86
CA ILE A 293 -37.25 1.72 -32.38
C ILE A 293 -36.16 1.81 -33.46
N PRO A 294 -36.38 1.36 -34.72
CA PRO A 294 -35.33 1.42 -35.74
C PRO A 294 -34.85 2.83 -36.06
N GLU A 295 -35.77 3.80 -36.10
CA GLU A 295 -35.42 5.22 -36.31
C GLU A 295 -34.68 5.81 -35.11
N LEU A 296 -35.10 5.45 -33.88
CA LEU A 296 -34.37 5.84 -32.67
C LEU A 296 -32.95 5.25 -32.64
N ASN A 297 -32.79 3.98 -33.01
CA ASN A 297 -31.50 3.31 -33.11
C ASN A 297 -30.59 4.02 -34.14
N ASN A 298 -31.15 4.49 -35.24
CA ASN A 298 -30.42 5.29 -36.22
C ASN A 298 -29.90 6.59 -35.63
N GLN A 299 -30.74 7.34 -34.92
CA GLN A 299 -30.36 8.63 -34.35
C GLN A 299 -29.36 8.49 -33.18
N VAL A 300 -29.56 7.50 -32.32
CA VAL A 300 -28.75 7.32 -31.09
C VAL A 300 -27.47 6.54 -31.38
N CYS A 301 -27.57 5.46 -32.16
CA CYS A 301 -26.49 4.51 -32.40
C CYS A 301 -25.88 4.59 -33.81
N HIS A 302 -26.41 5.42 -34.72
CA HIS A 302 -26.00 5.65 -36.12
C HIS A 302 -26.65 4.71 -37.17
N LYS A 303 -27.16 3.53 -36.84
CA LYS A 303 -27.72 2.63 -37.85
C LYS A 303 -29.09 2.09 -37.47
N MET A 304 -29.93 1.95 -38.50
CA MET A 304 -31.20 1.25 -38.42
C MET A 304 -30.94 -0.25 -38.27
N GLY A 305 -31.40 -0.83 -37.17
CA GLY A 305 -31.44 -2.26 -36.95
C GLY A 305 -32.79 -2.67 -36.39
N ASP A 306 -33.29 -3.82 -36.81
CA ASP A 306 -34.53 -4.42 -36.33
C ASP A 306 -34.23 -5.84 -35.79
N PRO A 307 -34.12 -6.05 -34.46
CA PRO A 307 -34.09 -5.04 -33.38
C PRO A 307 -32.69 -4.40 -33.18
N CYS A 308 -31.65 -4.96 -33.81
CA CYS A 308 -30.25 -4.61 -33.59
C CYS A 308 -29.44 -4.53 -34.89
N ASP A 309 -28.61 -3.50 -35.06
CA ASP A 309 -27.57 -3.49 -36.08
C ASP A 309 -26.33 -4.26 -35.57
N GLN A 310 -25.70 -5.07 -36.43
CA GLN A 310 -24.57 -5.93 -36.02
C GLN A 310 -23.33 -5.13 -35.60
N LEU A 311 -23.16 -3.91 -36.11
CA LEU A 311 -21.98 -3.09 -35.87
C LEU A 311 -22.25 -2.00 -34.83
N CYS A 312 -23.43 -1.41 -34.89
CA CYS A 312 -23.81 -0.23 -34.12
C CYS A 312 -24.80 -0.54 -33.00
N GLY A 313 -25.35 -1.76 -32.92
CA GLY A 313 -26.23 -2.16 -31.83
C GLY A 313 -27.60 -1.49 -31.89
N GLY A 314 -28.17 -1.20 -30.72
CA GLY A 314 -29.53 -0.65 -30.58
C GLY A 314 -30.17 -0.88 -29.21
N ALA A 315 -31.39 -0.40 -29.02
CA ALA A 315 -32.18 -0.63 -27.82
C ALA A 315 -32.40 -2.12 -27.56
N GLY A 316 -31.99 -2.62 -26.39
CA GLY A 316 -32.08 -4.03 -26.03
C GLY A 316 -30.93 -4.92 -26.54
N CYS A 317 -29.96 -4.36 -27.27
CA CYS A 317 -28.88 -5.12 -27.92
C CYS A 317 -27.63 -5.30 -27.04
N GLY A 318 -27.60 -4.70 -25.85
CA GLY A 318 -26.47 -4.74 -24.92
C GLY A 318 -25.29 -3.81 -25.28
N PHE A 319 -25.30 -3.21 -26.47
CA PHE A 319 -24.35 -2.19 -26.91
C PHE A 319 -25.01 -1.21 -27.90
N CYS A 320 -24.43 -0.01 -28.02
CA CYS A 320 -24.88 1.04 -28.94
C CYS A 320 -23.68 1.88 -29.36
N GLY A 321 -23.54 2.16 -30.66
CA GLY A 321 -22.44 2.94 -31.21
C GLY A 321 -21.11 2.18 -31.28
N GLY A 322 -20.03 2.91 -31.54
CA GLY A 322 -18.71 2.34 -31.79
C GLY A 322 -17.91 3.13 -32.83
N ILE A 323 -16.69 2.69 -33.11
CA ILE A 323 -15.75 3.38 -34.03
C ILE A 323 -16.36 3.53 -35.43
N SER A 324 -17.12 2.54 -35.90
CA SER A 324 -17.79 2.58 -37.20
C SER A 324 -19.13 3.34 -37.21
N CYS A 325 -19.53 3.92 -36.08
CA CYS A 325 -20.88 4.43 -35.83
C CYS A 325 -20.82 5.93 -35.44
N GLU A 326 -20.11 6.72 -36.24
CA GLU A 326 -19.67 8.07 -35.87
C GLU A 326 -20.78 9.12 -35.79
N ASP A 327 -21.88 8.96 -36.54
CA ASP A 327 -22.94 9.97 -36.53
C ASP A 327 -23.99 9.80 -35.43
N GLY A 328 -23.97 8.66 -34.74
CA GLY A 328 -24.86 8.38 -33.63
C GLY A 328 -24.59 9.30 -32.44
N ALA A 329 -25.67 9.76 -31.80
CA ALA A 329 -25.58 10.64 -30.63
C ALA A 329 -24.69 10.07 -29.51
N PHE A 330 -24.73 8.75 -29.28
CA PHE A 330 -23.91 8.08 -28.25
C PHE A 330 -22.41 8.20 -28.54
N THR A 331 -21.99 7.88 -29.78
CA THR A 331 -20.57 7.97 -30.18
C THR A 331 -20.08 9.43 -30.14
N LYS A 332 -20.92 10.39 -30.60
CA LYS A 332 -20.59 11.82 -30.53
C LYS A 332 -20.42 12.31 -29.10
N SER A 333 -21.32 11.93 -28.19
CA SER A 333 -21.22 12.26 -26.77
C SER A 333 -19.96 11.66 -26.13
N THR A 334 -19.66 10.39 -26.43
CA THR A 334 -18.47 9.70 -25.90
C THR A 334 -17.18 10.36 -26.40
N LYS A 335 -17.09 10.71 -27.69
CA LYS A 335 -15.94 11.44 -28.25
C LYS A 335 -15.80 12.83 -27.61
N ALA A 336 -16.90 13.56 -27.44
CA ALA A 336 -16.89 14.86 -26.77
C ALA A 336 -16.40 14.76 -25.31
N PHE A 337 -16.82 13.73 -24.58
CA PHE A 337 -16.34 13.45 -23.23
C PHE A 337 -14.84 13.12 -23.20
N SER A 338 -14.36 12.29 -24.14
CA SER A 338 -12.93 12.01 -24.28
C SER A 338 -12.12 13.27 -24.55
N PHE A 339 -12.58 14.13 -25.47
CA PHE A 339 -11.89 15.40 -25.75
C PHE A 339 -11.92 16.37 -24.57
N ALA A 340 -13.02 16.43 -23.82
CA ALA A 340 -13.09 17.23 -22.61
C ALA A 340 -12.08 16.75 -21.55
N THR A 341 -11.97 15.43 -21.38
CA THR A 341 -11.01 14.80 -20.45
C THR A 341 -9.56 15.07 -20.88
N ASP A 342 -9.26 14.94 -22.18
CA ASP A 342 -7.94 15.25 -22.73
C ASP A 342 -7.59 16.74 -22.58
N ALA A 343 -8.56 17.63 -22.78
CA ALA A 343 -8.40 19.06 -22.59
C ALA A 343 -8.13 19.40 -21.11
N GLU A 344 -8.87 18.78 -20.18
CA GLU A 344 -8.67 18.92 -18.74
C GLU A 344 -7.25 18.49 -18.34
N ASN A 345 -6.80 17.31 -18.78
CA ASN A 345 -5.45 16.82 -18.51
C ASN A 345 -4.37 17.79 -19.03
N LYS A 346 -4.57 18.36 -20.22
CA LYS A 346 -3.66 19.39 -20.77
C LYS A 346 -3.69 20.68 -19.97
N ILE A 347 -4.84 21.09 -19.44
CA ILE A 347 -4.95 22.28 -18.58
C ILE A 347 -4.14 22.05 -17.30
N TYR A 348 -4.28 20.90 -16.63
CA TYR A 348 -3.47 20.57 -15.45
C TYR A 348 -1.97 20.59 -15.74
N GLU A 349 -1.53 20.03 -16.88
CA GLU A 349 -0.12 20.07 -17.28
C GLU A 349 0.39 21.51 -17.47
N LYS A 350 -0.43 22.38 -18.07
CA LYS A 350 -0.08 23.78 -18.31
C LYS A 350 -0.10 24.61 -17.02
N GLU A 351 -1.03 24.34 -16.12
CA GLU A 351 -1.13 24.97 -14.81
C GLU A 351 0.12 24.67 -13.96
N ALA A 352 0.54 23.40 -13.90
CA ALA A 352 1.76 23.00 -13.20
C ALA A 352 3.01 23.74 -13.74
N LYS A 353 3.13 23.87 -15.07
CA LYS A 353 4.21 24.65 -15.71
C LYS A 353 4.12 26.14 -15.39
N ALA A 354 2.92 26.70 -15.33
CA ALA A 354 2.72 28.10 -14.97
C ALA A 354 3.11 28.38 -13.50
N GLU A 355 2.82 27.47 -12.58
CA GLU A 355 3.25 27.58 -11.18
C GLU A 355 4.78 27.50 -11.02
N GLU A 356 5.45 26.65 -11.78
CA GLU A 356 6.91 26.58 -11.82
C GLU A 356 7.51 27.90 -12.31
N LEU A 357 6.99 28.44 -13.41
CA LEU A 357 7.34 29.77 -13.92
C LEU A 357 7.12 30.87 -12.88
N PHE A 358 5.99 30.85 -12.17
CA PHE A 358 5.68 31.83 -11.14
C PHE A 358 6.65 31.77 -9.95
N ARG A 359 7.05 30.55 -9.53
CA ARG A 359 8.11 30.35 -8.53
C ARG A 359 9.44 30.93 -9.00
N GLY A 360 9.83 30.66 -10.24
CA GLY A 360 11.04 31.22 -10.84
C GLY A 360 11.04 32.76 -10.87
N ILE A 361 9.93 33.37 -11.28
CA ILE A 361 9.77 34.84 -11.28
C ILE A 361 9.85 35.40 -9.86
N SER A 362 9.24 34.73 -8.89
CA SER A 362 9.26 35.16 -7.48
C SER A 362 10.67 35.13 -6.90
N GLN A 363 11.45 34.08 -7.21
CA GLN A 363 12.86 33.98 -6.83
C GLN A 363 13.70 35.07 -7.50
N ALA A 364 13.57 35.25 -8.82
CA ALA A 364 14.29 36.29 -9.55
C ALA A 364 13.99 37.69 -9.00
N LYS A 365 12.75 37.97 -8.59
CA LYS A 365 12.38 39.21 -7.91
C LYS A 365 13.10 39.38 -6.58
N GLN A 366 13.20 38.32 -5.77
CA GLN A 366 13.91 38.35 -4.49
C GLN A 366 15.41 38.61 -4.69
N GLU A 367 16.05 37.89 -5.61
CA GLU A 367 17.45 38.08 -5.97
C GLU A 367 17.71 39.50 -6.48
N THR A 368 16.82 40.04 -7.32
CA THR A 368 16.90 41.43 -7.82
C THR A 368 16.80 42.44 -6.68
N SER A 369 15.94 42.21 -5.68
CA SER A 369 15.85 43.07 -4.49
C SER A 369 17.15 43.05 -3.69
N SER A 370 17.71 41.86 -3.45
CA SER A 370 18.98 41.72 -2.74
C SER A 370 20.13 42.41 -3.49
N ALA A 371 20.19 42.27 -4.82
CA ALA A 371 21.19 42.94 -5.65
C ALA A 371 21.07 44.48 -5.57
N LYS A 372 19.84 45.00 -5.52
CA LYS A 372 19.58 46.44 -5.34
C LYS A 372 20.09 46.94 -3.98
N ASP A 373 19.91 46.16 -2.91
CA ASP A 373 20.37 46.53 -1.58
C ASP A 373 21.91 46.58 -1.52
N VAL A 374 22.58 45.56 -2.06
CA VAL A 374 24.05 45.54 -2.18
C VAL A 374 24.56 46.71 -3.01
N ALA A 375 23.90 47.03 -4.13
CA ALA A 375 24.28 48.18 -4.96
C ALA A 375 24.11 49.52 -4.22
N SER A 376 23.09 49.65 -3.38
CA SER A 376 22.84 50.84 -2.57
C SER A 376 23.90 51.00 -1.47
N GLU A 377 24.31 49.90 -0.83
CA GLU A 377 25.40 49.89 0.14
C GLU A 377 26.75 50.25 -0.50
N ALA A 378 27.04 49.69 -1.68
CA ALA A 378 28.25 50.03 -2.44
C ALA A 378 28.29 51.52 -2.82
N LEU A 379 27.15 52.10 -3.20
CA LEU A 379 27.05 53.53 -3.50
C LEU A 379 27.33 54.41 -2.27
N LEU A 380 26.80 54.04 -1.10
CA LEU A 380 27.08 54.71 0.17
C LEU A 380 28.57 54.64 0.52
N ALA A 381 29.18 53.46 0.41
CA ALA A 381 30.60 53.26 0.67
C ALA A 381 31.47 54.11 -0.27
N ALA A 382 31.12 54.17 -1.56
CA ALA A 382 31.80 55.01 -2.54
C ALA A 382 31.71 56.50 -2.19
N SER A 383 30.52 56.98 -1.77
CA SER A 383 30.33 58.37 -1.36
C SER A 383 31.15 58.73 -0.10
N VAL A 384 31.23 57.83 0.88
CA VAL A 384 32.08 58.02 2.07
C VAL A 384 33.56 58.09 1.68
N ALA A 385 34.00 57.18 0.81
CA ALA A 385 35.38 57.19 0.31
C ALA A 385 35.71 58.49 -0.44
N GLN A 386 34.79 58.99 -1.27
CA GLN A 386 34.93 60.27 -1.95
C GLN A 386 35.11 61.42 -0.95
N ASN A 387 34.19 61.57 0.02
CA ASN A 387 34.26 62.65 1.03
C ASN A 387 35.58 62.61 1.82
N ARG A 388 36.04 61.40 2.17
CA ARG A 388 37.33 61.22 2.87
C ARG A 388 38.52 61.60 2.01
N SER A 389 38.48 61.25 0.72
CA SER A 389 39.49 61.64 -0.25
C SER A 389 39.54 63.16 -0.42
N GLU A 390 38.39 63.82 -0.57
CA GLU A 390 38.29 65.28 -0.66
C GLU A 390 38.84 65.96 0.60
N ALA A 391 38.49 65.47 1.79
CA ALA A 391 39.04 65.97 3.06
C ALA A 391 40.57 65.81 3.13
N SER A 392 41.10 64.67 2.67
CA SER A 392 42.55 64.41 2.64
C SER A 392 43.27 65.34 1.67
N VAL A 393 42.65 65.63 0.51
CA VAL A 393 43.15 66.61 -0.46
C VAL A 393 43.17 68.02 0.16
N GLN A 394 42.11 68.41 0.87
CA GLN A 394 42.04 69.70 1.56
C GLN A 394 43.15 69.84 2.62
N GLN A 395 43.33 68.83 3.47
CA GLN A 395 44.39 68.81 4.48
C GLN A 395 45.79 68.89 3.85
N SER A 396 46.00 68.17 2.74
CA SER A 396 47.27 68.22 2.00
C SER A 396 47.51 69.62 1.43
N SER A 397 46.49 70.28 0.89
CA SER A 397 46.56 71.66 0.42
C SER A 397 46.89 72.65 1.55
N ASP A 398 46.26 72.51 2.71
CA ASP A 398 46.54 73.35 3.87
C ASP A 398 47.95 73.13 4.42
N LEU A 399 48.44 71.88 4.42
CA LEU A 399 49.82 71.57 4.80
C LEU A 399 50.82 72.22 3.84
N ILE A 400 50.57 72.15 2.53
CA ILE A 400 51.39 72.83 1.51
C ILE A 400 51.42 74.34 1.78
N LYS A 401 50.28 74.99 2.04
CA LYS A 401 50.24 76.41 2.39
C LYS A 401 51.03 76.74 3.66
N ARG A 402 50.99 75.87 4.67
CA ARG A 402 51.78 76.04 5.91
C ARG A 402 53.28 75.88 5.64
N LEU A 403 53.68 74.94 4.79
CA LEU A 403 55.07 74.77 4.36
C LEU A 403 55.54 75.98 3.56
N GLU A 404 54.74 76.49 2.62
CA GLU A 404 55.03 77.73 1.89
C GLU A 404 55.15 78.93 2.83
N HIS A 405 54.30 79.02 3.86
CA HIS A 405 54.41 80.07 4.89
C HIS A 405 55.68 79.91 5.73
N PHE A 406 56.02 78.69 6.13
CA PHE A 406 57.24 78.39 6.88
C PHE A 406 58.52 78.71 6.08
N LEU A 407 58.54 78.37 4.80
CA LEU A 407 59.66 78.64 3.89
C LEU A 407 59.82 80.14 3.56
N ASN A 408 58.76 80.93 3.73
CA ASN A 408 58.76 82.39 3.54
C ASN A 408 58.90 83.18 4.86
N LEU A 409 59.17 82.52 5.99
CA LEU A 409 59.53 83.20 7.25
C LEU A 409 61.04 83.51 7.26
N ASP A 410 61.38 84.79 7.24
CA ASP A 410 62.74 85.29 7.35
C ASP A 410 63.39 84.92 8.70
N GLY A 411 64.44 84.11 8.65
CA GLY A 411 65.61 84.15 9.55
C GLY A 411 65.44 83.71 11.01
N ALA A 412 65.87 82.48 11.32
CA ALA A 412 66.43 82.16 12.64
C ALA A 412 67.93 81.86 12.48
N THR A 413 68.74 82.88 12.76
CA THR A 413 70.19 82.80 12.96
C THR A 413 70.51 81.87 14.13
N ALA A 414 71.35 80.86 13.92
CA ALA A 414 71.99 80.14 15.01
C ALA A 414 73.23 80.91 15.47
N GLN A 415 73.20 81.41 16.70
CA GLN A 415 74.36 81.84 17.47
C GLN A 415 75.01 80.61 18.12
N GLU A 416 76.20 80.26 17.65
CA GLU A 416 77.48 80.02 18.37
C GLU A 416 78.40 79.12 17.55
#